data_AF-A0A957MWL4-F1
#
_entry.id   AF-A0A957MWL4-F1
#
_cell.length_a   1.000
_cell.length_b   1.000
_cell.length_c   1.000
_cell.angle_alpha   90.00
_cell.angle_beta   90.00
_cell.angle_gamma   90.00
#
_symmetry.space_group_name_H-M   'P 1'
#
loop_
_entity.id
_entity.type
_entity.pdbx_description
1 polymer ?
#
loop_
_entity_poly.entity_id
_entity_poly.type
_entity_poly.pdbx_seq_one_letter_code
_entity_poly.pdbx_strand_id
1 'polypeptide(L)'
;MTSQKVPADRLGPLVGTGRTAEIYGWDDGHVLKLFHATMPVASIAAEARSAQIVTAAGLPAPAAIDPLIEVDGRHGIVYMRVDGPTMLALLANEPQRLEELAGQFGVLHAQMHRHTCRELPGQHAALERAIANAPALPDHLRERALQRLARLPDGAAICHGDFHPDN
;
A
#
# COMPACT_ATOMS: atom_id res chain seq x y z
N MET A 1 9.95 -14.48 13.22
CA MET A 1 8.51 -14.17 13.12
C MET A 1 7.81 -15.49 12.81
N THR A 2 6.91 -15.94 13.67
CA THR A 2 6.18 -17.21 13.48
C THR A 2 4.81 -16.87 12.91
N SER A 3 4.52 -17.31 11.68
CA SER A 3 3.20 -17.14 11.09
C SER A 3 2.20 -18.12 11.71
N GLN A 4 0.96 -17.68 11.92
CA GLN A 4 -0.12 -18.59 12.28
C GLN A 4 -0.52 -19.40 11.04
N LYS A 5 -0.39 -20.72 11.10
CA LYS A 5 -0.83 -21.61 10.03
C LYS A 5 -2.34 -21.80 10.06
N VAL A 6 -2.96 -21.69 8.90
CA VAL A 6 -4.41 -21.79 8.73
C VAL A 6 -4.70 -22.64 7.49
N PRO A 7 -5.71 -23.53 7.55
CA PRO A 7 -6.12 -24.32 6.40
C PRO A 7 -6.80 -23.46 5.31
N ALA A 8 -6.66 -23.88 4.05
CA ALA A 8 -7.19 -23.16 2.89
C ALA A 8 -8.71 -23.09 2.81
N ASP A 9 -9.43 -24.03 3.45
CA ASP A 9 -10.89 -24.04 3.55
C ASP A 9 -11.45 -22.86 4.36
N ARG A 10 -10.61 -22.14 5.11
CA ARG A 10 -10.98 -20.88 5.77
C ARG A 10 -11.10 -19.70 4.82
N LEU A 11 -10.51 -19.77 3.62
CA LEU A 11 -10.57 -18.65 2.69
C LEU A 11 -12.02 -18.40 2.26
N GLY A 12 -12.49 -17.17 2.50
CA GLY A 12 -13.75 -16.70 1.97
C GLY A 12 -13.69 -16.46 0.45
N PRO A 13 -14.74 -15.85 -0.12
CA PRO A 13 -14.77 -15.56 -1.55
C PRO A 13 -13.61 -14.64 -1.96
N LEU A 14 -13.13 -14.84 -3.19
CA LEU A 14 -12.17 -13.93 -3.81
C LEU A 14 -12.86 -12.58 -4.05
N VAL A 15 -12.29 -11.51 -3.48
CA VAL A 15 -12.78 -10.13 -3.58
C VAL A 15 -12.07 -9.39 -4.70
N GLY A 16 -10.77 -9.62 -4.87
CA GLY A 16 -9.97 -8.93 -5.87
C GLY A 16 -8.62 -9.58 -6.11
N THR A 17 -7.99 -9.25 -7.23
CA THR A 17 -6.66 -9.76 -7.59
C THR A 17 -5.79 -8.59 -8.02
N GLY A 18 -4.60 -8.51 -7.43
CA GLY A 18 -3.59 -7.53 -7.79
C GLY A 18 -2.31 -8.20 -8.29
N ARG A 19 -1.34 -7.37 -8.65
CA ARG A 19 -0.03 -7.80 -9.16
C ARG A 19 0.75 -8.67 -8.17
N THR A 20 0.59 -8.43 -6.86
CA THR A 20 1.41 -9.08 -5.82
C THR A 20 0.62 -10.05 -4.94
N ALA A 21 -0.71 -9.93 -4.92
CA ALA A 21 -1.57 -10.66 -3.99
C ALA A 21 -3.00 -10.80 -4.52
N GLU A 22 -3.71 -11.77 -3.96
CA GLU A 22 -5.16 -11.92 -4.03
C GLU A 22 -5.78 -11.46 -2.72
N ILE A 23 -6.99 -10.92 -2.77
CA ILE A 23 -7.76 -10.49 -1.61
C ILE A 23 -8.92 -11.45 -1.43
N TYR A 24 -8.98 -12.12 -0.28
CA TYR A 24 -10.07 -13.03 0.08
C TYR A 24 -10.86 -12.48 1.26
N GLY A 25 -12.16 -12.79 1.33
CA GLY A 25 -12.92 -12.60 2.58
C GLY A 25 -12.29 -13.42 3.72
N TRP A 26 -12.29 -12.89 4.93
CA TRP A 26 -11.74 -13.57 6.11
C TRP A 26 -12.80 -13.82 7.19
N ASP A 27 -13.58 -12.78 7.48
CA ASP A 27 -14.81 -12.81 8.27
C ASP A 27 -15.68 -11.60 7.86
N ASP A 28 -16.76 -11.31 8.58
CA ASP A 28 -17.70 -10.23 8.23
C ASP A 28 -17.04 -8.83 8.21
N GLY A 29 -15.95 -8.63 8.95
CA GLY A 29 -15.27 -7.33 9.07
C GLY A 29 -13.88 -7.27 8.45
N HIS A 30 -13.36 -8.38 7.92
CA HIS A 30 -11.96 -8.48 7.52
C HIS A 30 -11.75 -9.17 6.17
N VAL A 31 -10.62 -8.84 5.55
CA VAL A 31 -10.10 -9.49 4.35
C VAL A 31 -8.68 -9.97 4.58
N LEU A 32 -8.31 -11.07 3.92
CA LEU A 32 -6.94 -11.57 3.86
C LEU A 32 -6.30 -11.13 2.54
N LYS A 33 -5.24 -10.34 2.62
CA LYS A 33 -4.34 -10.11 1.49
C LYS A 33 -3.33 -11.24 1.43
N LEU A 34 -3.56 -12.21 0.55
CA LEU A 34 -2.72 -13.40 0.39
C LEU A 34 -1.74 -13.21 -0.77
N PHE A 35 -0.45 -13.09 -0.46
CA PHE A 35 0.59 -12.81 -1.46
C PHE A 35 0.80 -14.01 -2.38
N HIS A 36 1.16 -13.74 -3.65
CA HIS A 36 1.57 -14.78 -4.60
C HIS A 36 2.82 -15.49 -4.08
N ALA A 37 2.95 -16.80 -4.33
CA ALA A 37 4.09 -17.59 -3.87
C ALA A 37 5.46 -17.08 -4.39
N THR A 38 5.45 -16.31 -5.48
CA THR A 38 6.63 -15.68 -6.08
C THR A 38 7.11 -14.45 -5.30
N MET A 39 6.33 -13.93 -4.35
CA MET A 39 6.68 -12.74 -3.60
C MET A 39 7.74 -13.05 -2.53
N PRO A 40 8.85 -12.29 -2.47
CA PRO A 40 9.86 -12.50 -1.45
C PRO A 40 9.30 -12.28 -0.05
N VAL A 41 9.58 -13.22 0.88
CA VAL A 41 9.15 -13.13 2.29
C VAL A 41 9.61 -11.82 2.94
N ALA A 42 10.79 -11.32 2.58
CA ALA A 42 11.30 -10.04 3.08
C ALA A 42 10.41 -8.84 2.66
N SER A 43 9.87 -8.86 1.44
CA SER A 43 8.95 -7.83 0.94
C SER A 43 7.61 -7.92 1.67
N ILE A 44 7.08 -9.13 1.89
CA ILE A 44 5.85 -9.35 2.65
C ILE A 44 6.01 -8.85 4.08
N ALA A 45 7.11 -9.18 4.73
CA ALA A 45 7.40 -8.71 6.09
C ALA A 45 7.59 -7.18 6.16
N ALA A 46 8.15 -6.56 5.13
CA ALA A 46 8.24 -5.10 5.05
C ALA A 46 6.87 -4.43 4.89
N GLU A 47 5.98 -5.05 4.10
CA GLU A 47 4.60 -4.58 3.94
C GLU A 47 3.81 -4.72 5.25
N ALA A 48 3.89 -5.87 5.92
CA ALA A 48 3.25 -6.09 7.22
C ALA A 48 3.70 -5.06 8.26
N ARG A 49 5.02 -4.79 8.35
CA ARG A 49 5.55 -3.75 9.25
C ARG A 49 5.02 -2.36 8.90
N SER A 50 4.99 -2.01 7.60
CA SER A 50 4.50 -0.70 7.16
C SER A 50 3.02 -0.53 7.51
N ALA A 51 2.21 -1.57 7.30
CA ALA A 51 0.79 -1.57 7.62
C ALA A 51 0.52 -1.44 9.13
N GLN A 52 1.32 -2.10 9.97
CA GLN A 52 1.26 -1.95 11.43
C GLN A 52 1.60 -0.51 11.87
N ILE A 53 2.64 0.09 11.30
CA ILE A 53 3.02 1.48 11.59
C ILE A 53 1.89 2.45 11.18
N VAL A 54 1.32 2.27 9.98
CA VAL A 54 0.20 3.10 9.50
C VAL A 54 -1.04 2.96 10.41
N THR A 55 -1.35 1.74 10.84
CA THR A 55 -2.43 1.46 11.80
C THR A 55 -2.19 2.16 13.13
N ALA A 56 -0.98 2.03 13.69
CA ALA A 56 -0.61 2.67 14.96
C ALA A 56 -0.59 4.20 14.88
N ALA A 57 -0.29 4.76 13.70
CA ALA A 57 -0.32 6.20 13.45
C ALA A 57 -1.74 6.76 13.31
N GLY A 58 -2.78 5.92 13.25
CA GLY A 58 -4.18 6.35 13.22
C GLY A 58 -4.61 7.00 11.90
N LEU A 59 -3.93 6.67 10.80
CA LEU A 59 -4.32 7.17 9.49
C LEU A 59 -5.67 6.58 9.06
N PRO A 60 -6.44 7.30 8.21
CA PRO A 60 -7.69 6.79 7.64
C PRO A 60 -7.40 5.75 6.54
N ALA A 61 -6.83 4.61 6.95
CA ALA A 61 -6.49 3.47 6.11
C ALA A 61 -6.98 2.17 6.78
N PRO A 62 -7.24 1.09 6.01
CA PRO A 62 -7.62 -0.20 6.59
C PRO A 62 -6.57 -0.69 7.60
N ALA A 63 -6.98 -0.93 8.84
CA ALA A 63 -6.07 -1.40 9.89
C ALA A 63 -5.60 -2.83 9.59
N ALA A 64 -4.30 -3.08 9.78
CA ALA A 64 -3.75 -4.43 9.78
C ALA A 64 -3.94 -5.07 11.17
N ILE A 65 -4.69 -6.17 11.21
CA ILE A 65 -5.09 -6.84 12.45
C ILE A 65 -4.13 -7.98 12.81
N ASP A 66 -3.76 -8.79 11.82
CA ASP A 66 -2.78 -9.87 11.98
C ASP A 66 -1.75 -9.81 10.85
N PRO A 67 -0.47 -9.58 11.17
CA PRO A 67 0.55 -9.31 10.17
C PRO A 67 1.04 -10.53 9.39
N LEU A 68 0.79 -11.78 9.83
CA LEU A 68 1.36 -12.96 9.17
C LEU A 68 0.55 -14.25 9.39
N ILE A 69 -0.41 -14.47 8.50
CA ILE A 69 -1.07 -15.76 8.33
C ILE A 69 -0.31 -16.57 7.27
N GLU A 70 -0.20 -17.89 7.45
CA GLU A 70 0.26 -18.83 6.43
C GLU A 70 -0.90 -19.72 5.98
N VAL A 71 -1.18 -19.72 4.67
CA VAL A 71 -2.17 -20.60 4.02
C VAL A 71 -1.48 -21.33 2.88
N ASP A 72 -1.41 -22.66 2.95
CA ASP A 72 -0.76 -23.51 1.94
C ASP A 72 0.64 -23.03 1.50
N GLY A 73 1.46 -22.59 2.48
CA GLY A 73 2.81 -22.09 2.24
C GLY A 73 2.90 -20.69 1.63
N ARG A 74 1.77 -20.01 1.42
CA ARG A 74 1.70 -18.58 1.08
C ARG A 74 1.49 -17.76 2.33
N HIS A 75 2.07 -16.56 2.38
CA HIS A 75 1.87 -15.64 3.49
C HIS A 75 0.81 -14.60 3.16
N GLY A 76 0.10 -14.13 4.17
CA GLY A 76 -0.88 -13.06 4.04
C GLY A 76 -1.00 -12.18 5.27
N ILE A 77 -1.64 -11.03 5.09
CA ILE A 77 -1.91 -10.05 6.15
C ILE A 77 -3.43 -9.87 6.21
N VAL A 78 -3.99 -9.90 7.42
CA VAL A 78 -5.42 -9.64 7.64
C VAL A 78 -5.63 -8.15 7.85
N TYR A 79 -6.53 -7.57 7.06
CA TYR A 79 -6.92 -6.16 7.13
C TYR A 79 -8.39 -6.02 7.48
N MET A 80 -8.75 -4.88 8.08
CA MET A 80 -10.14 -4.42 8.08
C MET A 80 -10.65 -4.33 6.63
N ARG A 81 -11.88 -4.80 6.44
CA ARG A 81 -12.58 -4.67 5.18
C ARG A 81 -13.13 -3.25 5.04
N VAL A 82 -12.99 -2.67 3.85
CA VAL A 82 -13.66 -1.44 3.45
C VAL A 82 -14.60 -1.77 2.31
N ASP A 83 -15.88 -1.50 2.50
CA ASP A 83 -16.91 -1.70 1.49
C ASP A 83 -17.26 -0.38 0.82
N GLY A 84 -17.46 -0.43 -0.49
CA GLY A 84 -17.85 0.71 -1.30
C GLY A 84 -17.11 0.75 -2.63
N PRO A 85 -17.59 1.58 -3.56
CA PRO A 85 -16.89 1.83 -4.81
C PRO A 85 -15.61 2.63 -4.58
N THR A 86 -14.63 2.47 -5.46
CA THR A 86 -13.47 3.38 -5.50
C THR A 86 -13.91 4.77 -5.94
N MET A 87 -13.12 5.80 -5.61
CA MET A 87 -13.38 7.15 -6.07
C MET A 87 -13.35 7.24 -7.61
N LEU A 88 -12.50 6.44 -8.26
CA LEU A 88 -12.44 6.32 -9.71
C LEU A 88 -13.75 5.73 -10.28
N ALA A 89 -14.26 4.65 -9.68
CA ALA A 89 -15.54 4.07 -10.07
C ALA A 89 -16.70 5.05 -9.87
N LEU A 90 -16.69 5.84 -8.79
CA LEU A 90 -17.67 6.90 -8.58
C LEU A 90 -17.56 7.99 -9.65
N LEU A 91 -16.36 8.48 -9.96
CA LEU A 91 -16.15 9.49 -11.02
C LEU A 91 -16.61 9.00 -12.40
N ALA A 92 -16.39 7.72 -12.70
CA ALA A 92 -16.81 7.14 -13.98
C ALA A 92 -18.34 7.07 -14.12
N ASN A 93 -19.06 6.81 -13.02
CA ASN A 93 -20.52 6.71 -13.01
C ASN A 93 -21.22 8.06 -12.76
N GLU A 94 -20.55 8.99 -12.06
CA GLU A 94 -21.09 10.28 -11.63
C GLU A 94 -20.10 11.44 -11.89
N PRO A 95 -19.78 11.78 -13.16
CA PRO A 95 -18.77 12.80 -13.48
C PRO A 95 -19.06 14.19 -12.88
N GLN A 96 -20.33 14.50 -12.62
CA GLN A 96 -20.76 15.74 -11.97
C GLN A 96 -20.21 15.91 -10.55
N ARG A 97 -19.75 14.83 -9.89
CA ARG A 97 -19.17 14.85 -8.54
C ARG A 97 -17.67 15.14 -8.53
N LEU A 98 -17.07 15.49 -9.67
CA LEU A 98 -15.62 15.71 -9.78
C LEU A 98 -15.06 16.67 -8.73
N GLU A 99 -15.69 17.84 -8.55
CA GLU A 99 -15.21 18.85 -7.61
C GLU A 99 -15.28 18.35 -6.16
N GLU A 100 -16.38 17.69 -5.79
CA GLU A 100 -16.58 17.07 -4.47
C GLU A 100 -15.49 16.02 -4.18
N LEU A 101 -15.29 15.08 -5.10
CA LEU A 101 -14.36 13.97 -4.94
C LEU A 101 -12.90 14.45 -4.98
N ALA A 102 -12.56 15.42 -5.84
CA ALA A 102 -11.24 16.04 -5.83
C ALA A 102 -10.95 16.78 -4.51
N GLY A 103 -11.96 17.45 -3.95
CA GLY A 103 -11.88 18.07 -2.63
C GLY A 103 -11.59 17.04 -1.53
N GLN A 104 -12.35 15.94 -1.50
CA GLN A 104 -12.14 14.83 -0.55
C GLN A 104 -10.74 14.21 -0.70
N PHE A 105 -10.30 13.97 -1.94
CA PHE A 105 -8.97 13.44 -2.25
C PHE A 105 -7.85 14.33 -1.69
N GLY A 106 -7.96 15.65 -1.91
CA GLY A 106 -7.00 16.61 -1.37
C GLY A 106 -6.98 16.66 0.16
N VAL A 107 -8.15 16.60 0.80
CA VAL A 107 -8.28 16.56 2.27
C VAL A 107 -7.63 15.30 2.84
N LEU A 108 -7.89 14.12 2.27
CA LEU A 108 -7.28 12.87 2.71
C LEU A 108 -5.76 12.90 2.58
N HIS A 109 -5.25 13.40 1.45
CA HIS A 109 -3.80 13.52 1.24
C HIS A 109 -3.16 14.49 2.25
N ALA A 110 -3.80 15.63 2.51
CA ALA A 110 -3.32 16.59 3.50
C ALA A 110 -3.38 16.03 4.93
N GLN A 111 -4.41 15.25 5.28
CA GLN A 111 -4.50 14.57 6.58
C GLN A 111 -3.39 13.54 6.76
N MET A 112 -3.10 12.73 5.74
CA MET A 112 -1.98 11.79 5.75
C MET A 112 -0.65 12.50 6.03
N HIS A 113 -0.36 13.59 5.30
CA HIS A 113 0.89 14.34 5.45
C HIS A 113 1.08 15.06 6.80
N ARG A 114 0.04 15.17 7.63
CA ARG A 114 0.17 15.69 9.01
C ARG A 114 0.81 14.69 9.96
N HIS A 115 0.83 13.41 9.60
CA HIS A 115 1.44 12.36 10.41
C HIS A 115 2.91 12.22 10.01
N THR A 116 3.77 12.05 11.01
CA THR A 116 5.21 11.85 10.77
C THR A 116 5.66 10.50 11.29
N CYS A 117 6.56 9.85 10.57
CA CYS A 117 7.16 8.59 10.96
C CYS A 117 8.56 8.46 10.37
N ARG A 118 9.51 7.98 11.18
CA ARG A 118 10.90 7.71 10.74
C ARG A 118 11.20 6.21 10.58
N GLU A 119 10.25 5.35 10.94
CA GLU A 119 10.38 3.90 10.86
C GLU A 119 10.00 3.35 9.48
N LEU A 120 9.21 4.11 8.71
CA LEU A 120 8.91 3.79 7.32
C LEU A 120 10.12 4.06 6.40
N PRO A 121 10.25 3.32 5.29
CA PRO A 121 11.31 3.60 4.31
C PRO A 121 11.22 5.03 3.78
N GLY A 122 12.34 5.74 3.77
CA GLY A 122 12.40 7.10 3.22
C GLY A 122 12.20 7.12 1.70
N GLN A 123 11.34 8.01 1.22
CA GLN A 123 11.02 8.15 -0.21
C GLN A 123 12.23 8.54 -1.05
N HIS A 124 13.12 9.40 -0.54
CA HIS A 124 14.36 9.74 -1.24
C HIS A 124 15.22 8.50 -1.51
N ALA A 125 15.51 7.69 -0.49
CA ALA A 125 16.32 6.49 -0.66
C ALA A 125 15.63 5.44 -1.57
N ALA A 126 14.30 5.34 -1.51
CA ALA A 126 13.54 4.47 -2.39
C ALA A 126 13.63 4.90 -3.86
N LEU A 127 13.43 6.20 -4.14
CA LEU A 127 13.53 6.78 -5.48
C LEU A 127 14.96 6.71 -6.02
N GLU A 128 15.97 6.99 -5.18
CA GLU A 128 17.37 6.90 -5.56
C GLU A 128 17.71 5.48 -6.03
N ARG A 129 17.33 4.45 -5.27
CA ARG A 129 17.51 3.05 -5.68
C ARG A 129 16.75 2.73 -6.97
N ALA A 130 15.52 3.21 -7.12
CA ALA A 130 14.73 2.96 -8.33
C ALA A 130 15.37 3.59 -9.56
N ILE A 131 15.82 4.85 -9.45
CA ILE A 131 16.51 5.57 -10.52
C ILE A 131 17.86 4.91 -10.84
N ALA A 132 18.67 4.58 -9.83
CA ALA A 132 19.99 3.97 -10.02
C ALA A 132 19.92 2.60 -10.70
N ASN A 133 18.89 1.80 -10.41
CA ASN A 133 18.77 0.43 -10.91
C ASN A 133 17.86 0.29 -12.15
N ALA A 134 17.30 1.38 -12.70
CA ALA A 134 16.44 1.33 -13.87
C ALA A 134 17.23 0.97 -15.14
N PRO A 135 17.06 -0.22 -15.74
CA PRO A 135 17.91 -0.66 -16.86
C PRO A 135 17.61 0.13 -18.15
N ALA A 136 16.36 0.55 -18.34
CA ALA A 136 15.91 1.29 -19.52
C ALA A 136 16.22 2.80 -19.46
N LEU A 137 16.80 3.31 -18.36
CA LEU A 137 17.07 4.73 -18.19
C LEU A 137 18.46 5.08 -18.72
N PRO A 138 18.59 5.93 -19.76
CA PRO A 138 19.89 6.38 -20.25
C PRO A 138 20.70 7.10 -19.16
N ASP A 139 22.02 6.92 -19.15
CA ASP A 139 22.88 7.43 -18.07
C ASP A 139 22.77 8.95 -17.87
N HIS A 140 22.73 9.73 -18.95
CA HIS A 140 22.57 11.18 -18.86
C HIS A 140 21.21 11.59 -18.24
N LEU A 141 20.15 10.79 -18.39
CA LEU A 141 18.87 11.03 -17.72
C LEU A 141 18.89 10.54 -16.28
N ARG A 142 19.58 9.42 -16.01
CA ARG A 142 19.81 8.90 -14.65
C ARG A 142 20.53 9.93 -13.78
N GLU A 143 21.63 10.49 -14.27
CA GLU A 143 22.39 11.53 -13.58
C GLU A 143 21.54 12.78 -13.32
N ARG A 144 20.81 13.25 -14.33
CA ARG A 144 19.90 14.41 -14.18
C ARG A 144 18.79 14.14 -13.16
N ALA A 145 18.22 12.93 -13.15
CA ALA A 145 17.18 12.55 -12.20
C ALA A 145 17.73 12.48 -10.76
N LEU A 146 18.91 11.89 -10.54
CA LEU A 146 19.57 11.85 -9.24
C LEU A 146 19.94 13.25 -8.73
N GLN A 147 20.49 14.11 -9.60
CA GLN A 147 20.77 15.50 -9.25
C GLN A 147 19.51 16.28 -8.88
N ARG A 148 18.38 16.00 -9.55
CA ARG A 148 17.09 16.62 -9.23
C ARG A 148 16.57 16.13 -7.88
N LEU A 149 16.62 14.81 -7.64
CA LEU A 149 16.22 14.19 -6.38
C LEU A 149 16.99 14.77 -5.19
N ALA A 150 18.31 14.93 -5.32
CA ALA A 150 19.18 15.51 -4.28
C ALA A 150 18.82 16.97 -3.90
N ARG A 151 18.03 17.68 -4.72
CA ARG A 151 17.59 19.05 -4.46
C ARG A 151 16.15 19.14 -3.94
N LEU A 152 15.43 18.01 -3.90
CA LEU A 152 14.07 17.98 -3.35
C LEU A 152 14.14 18.11 -1.81
N PRO A 153 13.12 18.72 -1.19
CA PRO A 153 13.06 18.80 0.26
C PRO A 153 12.91 17.40 0.86
N ASP A 154 13.66 17.15 1.93
CA ASP A 154 13.48 15.95 2.75
C ASP A 154 12.44 16.20 3.85
N GLY A 155 11.89 15.12 4.41
CA GLY A 155 10.85 15.21 5.42
C GLY A 155 10.57 13.88 6.10
N ALA A 156 9.77 13.96 7.17
CA ALA A 156 9.33 12.79 7.93
C ALA A 156 7.82 12.53 7.77
N ALA A 157 7.13 13.26 6.89
CA ALA A 157 5.72 13.06 6.64
C ALA A 157 5.49 11.66 6.05
N ILE A 158 4.42 10.99 6.49
CA ILE A 158 4.03 9.70 5.93
C ILE A 158 3.49 9.93 4.52
N CYS A 159 4.03 9.21 3.54
CA CYS A 159 3.54 9.21 2.17
C CYS A 159 2.94 7.85 1.83
N HIS A 160 1.87 7.84 1.02
CA HIS A 160 1.28 6.58 0.52
C HIS A 160 2.22 5.85 -0.45
N GLY A 161 2.95 6.60 -1.28
CA GLY A 161 3.80 6.05 -2.35
C GLY A 161 3.07 5.68 -3.65
N ASP A 162 1.73 5.65 -3.64
CA ASP A 162 0.88 5.32 -4.81
C ASP A 162 -0.57 5.83 -4.61
N PHE A 163 -0.72 7.08 -4.16
CA PHE A 163 -2.05 7.64 -3.84
C PHE A 163 -2.79 8.03 -5.12
N HIS A 164 -3.84 7.29 -5.49
CA HIS A 164 -4.69 7.57 -6.64
C HIS A 164 -6.16 7.18 -6.38
N PRO A 165 -7.13 7.68 -7.16
CA PRO A 165 -8.57 7.48 -6.88
C PRO A 165 -9.09 6.03 -6.92
N ASP A 166 -8.23 5.06 -7.22
CA ASP A 166 -8.60 3.64 -7.30
C ASP A 166 -8.03 2.83 -6.11
N ASN A 167 -7.36 3.51 -5.17
CA ASN A 167 -6.81 2.99 -3.92
C ASN A 167 -7.53 3.58 -2.70
#